data_AF-A0A0D0C187-F1
#
_entry.id   AF-A0A0D0C187-F1
#
_cell.length_a   1.000
_cell.length_b   1.000
_cell.length_c   1.000
_cell.angle_alpha   90.00
_cell.angle_beta   90.00
_cell.angle_gamma   90.00
#
_symmetry.space_group_name_H-M   'P 1'
#
loop_
_entity.id
_entity.type
_entity.pdbx_description
1 polymer ?
#
loop_
_entity_poly.entity_id
_entity_poly.type
_entity_poly.pdbx_seq_one_letter_code
_entity_poly.pdbx_strand_id
1 'polypeptide(L)'
;ALLQEVADLLQSVSVRCLRALRYLSNTYHVLPSSLTITEIKKNGDNPVAGGGFADIWHGSAGGHAVCLKVLRLIIEPDETKCENIRREFYKEALIWKQLKHPYVLPFLGINADLFSPSFCLISPWMENKDIVTFLKDHP
;
A
#
# COMPACT_ATOMS: atom_id res chain seq x y z
N ALA A 1 -5.88 -31.62 -18.94
CA ALA A 1 -4.44 -31.87 -18.74
C ALA A 1 -3.63 -30.63 -19.07
N LEU A 2 -3.43 -30.29 -20.35
CA LEU A 2 -2.63 -29.13 -20.80
C LEU A 2 -2.98 -27.78 -20.15
N LEU A 3 -4.27 -27.42 -20.03
CA LEU A 3 -4.68 -26.16 -19.40
C LEU A 3 -4.31 -26.08 -17.91
N GLN A 4 -4.37 -27.21 -17.20
CA GLN A 4 -4.00 -27.28 -15.79
C GLN A 4 -2.48 -27.18 -15.63
N GLU A 5 -1.71 -27.88 -16.46
CA GLU A 5 -0.24 -27.81 -16.46
C GLU A 5 0.27 -26.39 -16.78
N VAL A 6 -0.35 -25.70 -17.74
CA VAL A 6 -0.02 -24.30 -18.04
C VAL A 6 -0.38 -23.41 -16.86
N ALA A 7 -1.54 -23.62 -16.20
CA ALA A 7 -1.91 -22.86 -15.02
C ALA A 7 -0.94 -23.06 -13.84
N ASP A 8 -0.54 -24.30 -13.57
CA ASP A 8 0.39 -24.66 -12.51
C ASP A 8 1.80 -24.09 -12.78
N LEU A 9 2.24 -24.12 -14.05
CA LEU A 9 3.51 -23.51 -14.47
C LEU A 9 3.48 -21.99 -14.29
N LEU A 10 2.40 -21.32 -14.71
CA LEU A 10 2.22 -19.87 -14.52
C LEU A 10 2.21 -19.50 -13.03
N GLN A 11 1.56 -20.30 -12.20
CA GLN A 11 1.53 -20.10 -10.75
C GLN A 11 2.94 -20.27 -10.14
N SER A 12 3.67 -21.31 -10.54
CA SER A 12 5.05 -21.57 -10.10
C SER A 12 6.01 -20.43 -10.48
N VAL A 13 5.94 -19.96 -11.73
CA VAL A 13 6.73 -18.81 -12.21
C VAL A 13 6.37 -17.55 -11.43
N SER A 14 5.08 -17.28 -11.23
CA SER A 14 4.60 -16.14 -10.44
C SER A 14 5.17 -16.12 -9.02
N VAL A 15 5.14 -17.26 -8.32
CA VAL A 15 5.68 -17.37 -6.95
C VAL A 15 7.18 -17.09 -6.91
N ARG A 16 7.96 -17.61 -7.88
CA ARG A 16 9.41 -17.36 -7.96
C ARG A 16 9.72 -15.90 -8.25
N CYS A 17 9.00 -15.28 -9.18
CA CYS A 17 9.13 -13.86 -9.49
C CYS A 17 8.79 -12.98 -8.29
N LEU A 18 7.74 -13.31 -7.54
CA LEU A 18 7.36 -12.57 -6.33
C LEU A 18 8.41 -12.69 -5.22
N ARG A 19 9.02 -13.86 -5.04
CA ARG A 19 10.14 -14.04 -4.11
C ARG A 19 11.35 -13.22 -4.51
N ALA A 20 11.73 -13.25 -5.78
CA ALA A 20 12.83 -12.45 -6.31
C ALA A 20 12.55 -10.95 -6.15
N LEU A 21 11.33 -10.51 -6.47
CA LEU A 21 10.90 -9.14 -6.30
C LEU A 21 10.98 -8.70 -4.84
N ARG A 22 10.48 -9.51 -3.91
CA ARG A 22 10.56 -9.22 -2.47
C ARG A 22 12.01 -9.15 -1.98
N TYR A 23 12.88 -10.03 -2.46
CA TYR A 23 14.30 -9.98 -2.16
C TYR A 23 14.91 -8.65 -2.65
N LEU A 24 14.74 -8.33 -3.94
CA LEU A 24 15.28 -7.12 -4.56
C LEU A 24 14.77 -5.85 -3.88
N SER A 25 13.46 -5.75 -3.60
CA SER A 25 12.88 -4.58 -2.94
C SER A 25 13.39 -4.39 -1.52
N ASN A 26 13.63 -5.48 -0.78
CA ASN A 26 14.19 -5.39 0.56
C ASN A 26 15.69 -5.06 0.56
N THR A 27 16.43 -5.56 -0.43
CA THR A 27 17.89 -5.36 -0.53
C THR A 27 18.26 -3.99 -1.08
N TYR A 28 17.52 -3.52 -2.10
CA TYR A 28 17.85 -2.29 -2.84
C TYR A 28 16.89 -1.14 -2.55
N HIS A 29 15.91 -1.33 -1.67
CA HIS A 29 14.93 -0.31 -1.29
C HIS A 29 14.19 0.31 -2.47
N VAL A 30 13.87 -0.52 -3.47
CA VAL A 30 13.18 -0.11 -4.70
C VAL A 30 11.94 -0.95 -4.93
N LEU A 31 10.83 -0.30 -5.28
CA LEU A 31 9.64 -0.97 -5.77
C LEU A 31 9.57 -0.84 -7.30
N PRO A 32 8.89 -1.77 -7.99
CA PRO A 32 8.62 -1.62 -9.41
C PRO A 32 7.90 -0.30 -9.67
N SER A 33 8.34 0.45 -10.68
CA SER A 33 7.69 1.70 -11.09
C SER A 33 6.22 1.49 -11.48
N SER A 34 5.82 0.28 -11.86
CA SER A 34 4.43 -0.10 -12.11
C SER A 34 3.53 -0.07 -10.86
N LEU A 35 4.09 0.07 -9.66
CA LEU A 35 3.33 0.33 -8.43
C LEU A 35 3.18 1.83 -8.13
N THR A 36 3.93 2.69 -8.79
CA THR A 36 3.91 4.13 -8.52
C THR A 36 2.72 4.79 -9.21
N ILE A 37 1.93 5.54 -8.43
CA ILE A 37 0.86 6.40 -8.92
C ILE A 37 1.33 7.85 -8.76
N THR A 38 1.49 8.56 -9.88
CA THR A 38 2.00 9.94 -9.90
C THR A 38 0.88 10.97 -9.80
N GLU A 39 -0.24 10.73 -10.51
CA GLU A 39 -1.37 11.65 -10.58
C GLU A 39 -2.29 11.50 -9.35
N ILE A 40 -1.85 12.04 -8.22
CA ILE A 40 -2.53 11.94 -6.94
C ILE A 40 -2.65 13.29 -6.24
N LYS A 41 -3.79 13.51 -5.59
CA LYS A 41 -4.08 14.73 -4.84
C LYS A 41 -4.51 14.37 -3.42
N LYS A 42 -4.02 15.13 -2.46
CA LYS A 42 -4.48 15.12 -1.07
C LYS A 42 -5.65 16.08 -0.93
N ASN A 43 -6.70 15.68 -0.20
CA ASN A 43 -7.82 16.55 0.10
C ASN A 43 -7.70 17.06 1.53
N GLY A 44 -7.85 18.37 1.71
CA GLY A 44 -7.76 19.03 3.01
C GLY A 44 -6.34 19.12 3.58
N ASP A 45 -6.22 19.81 4.71
CA ASP A 45 -4.93 20.14 5.33
C ASP A 45 -4.52 19.21 6.45
N ASN A 46 -5.45 18.38 6.95
CA ASN A 46 -5.23 17.47 8.08
C ASN A 46 -5.62 16.02 7.75
N PRO A 47 -5.01 15.02 8.38
CA PRO A 47 -5.44 13.63 8.25
C PRO A 47 -6.85 13.43 8.82
N VAL A 48 -7.61 12.52 8.23
CA VAL A 48 -9.00 12.21 8.63
C VAL A 48 -9.07 11.16 9.74
N ALA A 49 -8.01 10.35 9.88
CA ALA A 49 -7.83 9.40 10.95
C ALA A 49 -6.33 9.10 11.13
N GLY A 50 -5.97 8.43 12.22
CA GLY A 50 -4.60 8.01 12.46
C GLY A 50 -4.54 6.82 13.41
N GLY A 51 -3.54 5.96 13.20
CA GLY A 51 -3.21 4.86 14.10
C GLY A 51 -1.86 5.07 14.77
N GLY A 52 -1.26 3.99 15.28
CA GLY A 52 0.09 4.04 15.86
C GLY A 52 1.18 4.37 14.84
N PHE A 53 1.06 3.86 13.60
CA PHE A 53 2.16 3.86 12.62
C PHE A 53 1.88 4.70 11.36
N ALA A 54 0.65 5.14 11.16
CA ALA A 54 0.24 5.81 9.94
C ALA A 54 -0.88 6.82 10.17
N ASP A 55 -0.90 7.84 9.32
CA ASP A 55 -2.00 8.77 9.16
C ASP A 55 -2.80 8.41 7.91
N ILE A 56 -4.12 8.52 8.01
CA ILE A 56 -5.03 8.27 6.90
C ILE A 56 -5.49 9.61 6.35
N TRP A 57 -5.27 9.81 5.07
CA TRP A 57 -5.74 10.97 4.33
C TRP A 57 -6.75 10.57 3.28
N HIS A 58 -7.71 11.46 3.05
CA HIS A 58 -8.56 11.40 1.88
C HIS A 58 -7.83 12.04 0.69
N GLY A 59 -8.00 11.46 -0.50
CA GLY A 59 -7.41 12.00 -1.72
C GLY A 59 -8.19 11.64 -2.98
N SER A 60 -7.60 11.98 -4.12
CA SER A 60 -8.11 11.57 -5.43
C SER A 60 -6.98 11.11 -6.35
N ALA A 61 -7.21 10.04 -7.11
CA ALA A 61 -6.32 9.57 -8.17
C ALA A 61 -7.15 9.26 -9.42
N GLY A 62 -6.80 9.87 -10.56
CA GLY A 62 -7.57 9.70 -11.81
C GLY A 62 -9.07 9.98 -11.67
N GLY A 63 -9.46 10.98 -10.86
CA GLY A 63 -10.85 11.34 -10.60
C GLY A 63 -11.60 10.46 -9.60
N HIS A 64 -10.98 9.40 -9.08
CA HIS A 64 -11.60 8.51 -8.10
C HIS A 64 -11.12 8.83 -6.68
N ALA A 65 -12.03 8.74 -5.70
CA ALA A 65 -11.70 8.91 -4.29
C ALA A 65 -10.80 7.77 -3.79
N VAL A 66 -9.73 8.12 -3.09
CA VAL A 66 -8.73 7.16 -2.58
C VAL A 66 -8.38 7.45 -1.13
N CYS A 67 -7.98 6.38 -0.44
CA CYS A 67 -7.33 6.43 0.85
C CYS A 67 -5.81 6.51 0.63
N LEU A 68 -5.16 7.46 1.31
CA LEU A 68 -3.70 7.59 1.35
C LEU A 68 -3.25 7.25 2.77
N LYS A 69 -2.71 6.05 2.97
CA LYS A 69 -2.14 5.62 4.25
C LYS A 69 -0.68 6.04 4.29
N VAL A 70 -0.42 7.17 4.93
CA VAL A 70 0.89 7.82 5.02
C VAL A 70 1.64 7.31 6.25
N LEU A 71 2.81 6.73 6.05
CA LEU A 71 3.64 6.26 7.16
C LEU A 71 4.33 7.45 7.85
N ARG A 72 4.40 7.42 9.19
CA ARG A 72 5.08 8.45 9.98
C ARG A 72 6.58 8.20 10.01
N LEU A 73 7.32 8.70 9.02
CA LEU A 73 8.78 8.68 8.98
C LEU A 73 9.41 9.94 9.60
N ILE A 74 8.73 11.08 9.48
CA ILE A 74 9.27 12.41 9.83
C ILE A 74 9.56 12.55 11.34
N ILE A 75 9.00 11.69 12.19
CA ILE A 75 9.17 11.76 13.66
C ILE A 75 10.39 10.95 14.14
N GLU A 76 11.06 10.19 13.26
CA GLU A 76 12.14 9.29 13.69
C GLU A 76 13.53 9.80 13.28
N PRO A 77 14.32 10.39 14.21
CA PRO A 77 15.67 10.87 13.91
C PRO A 77 16.69 9.73 13.76
N ASP A 78 16.36 8.51 14.17
CA ASP A 78 17.22 7.34 14.01
C ASP A 78 17.11 6.77 12.58
N GLU A 79 18.20 6.88 11.83
CA GLU A 79 18.33 6.39 10.47
C GLU A 79 18.04 4.87 10.36
N THR A 80 18.47 4.08 11.35
CA THR A 80 18.25 2.63 11.40
C THR A 80 16.76 2.30 11.48
N LYS A 81 16.01 3.09 12.26
CA LYS A 81 14.56 2.90 12.36
C LYS A 81 13.84 3.43 11.13
N CYS A 82 14.31 4.52 10.52
CA CYS A 82 13.81 4.97 9.21
C CYS A 82 13.96 3.87 8.14
N GLU A 83 15.11 3.20 8.08
CA GLU A 83 15.32 2.05 7.19
C GLU A 83 14.37 0.89 7.50
N ASN A 84 14.11 0.61 8.77
CA ASN A 84 13.16 -0.42 9.18
C ASN A 84 11.72 -0.08 8.75
N ILE A 85 11.30 1.18 8.90
CA ILE A 85 9.98 1.64 8.44
C ILE A 85 9.88 1.53 6.91
N ARG A 86 10.92 1.93 6.16
CA ARG A 86 10.96 1.75 4.69
C ARG A 86 10.87 0.28 4.29
N ARG A 87 11.54 -0.61 5.01
CA ARG A 87 11.50 -2.05 4.76
C ARG A 87 10.11 -2.63 5.00
N GLU A 88 9.46 -2.26 6.10
CA GLU A 88 8.09 -2.69 6.39
C GLU A 88 7.09 -2.11 5.38
N PHE A 89 7.30 -0.88 4.90
CA PHE A 89 6.53 -0.30 3.80
C PHE A 89 6.60 -1.14 2.52
N TYR A 90 7.82 -1.47 2.06
CA TYR A 90 7.99 -2.28 0.85
C TYR A 90 7.37 -3.66 0.98
N LYS A 91 7.56 -4.28 2.15
CA LYS A 91 6.97 -5.57 2.47
C LYS A 91 5.43 -5.50 2.48
N GLU A 92 4.84 -4.48 3.09
CA GLU A 92 3.39 -4.27 3.11
C GLU A 92 2.84 -4.07 1.69
N ALA A 93 3.46 -3.19 0.89
CA ALA A 93 3.07 -2.95 -0.49
C ALA A 93 3.11 -4.23 -1.35
N LEU A 94 4.18 -5.01 -1.23
CA LEU A 94 4.34 -6.25 -2.00
C LEU A 94 3.38 -7.35 -1.54
N ILE A 95 3.16 -7.52 -0.24
CA ILE A 95 2.17 -8.48 0.28
C ILE A 95 0.78 -8.06 -0.20
N TRP A 96 0.41 -6.81 -0.02
CA TRP A 96 -0.92 -6.32 -0.37
C TRP A 96 -1.17 -6.43 -1.88
N LYS A 97 -0.16 -6.17 -2.73
CA LYS A 97 -0.25 -6.37 -4.18
C LYS A 97 -0.58 -7.81 -4.59
N GLN A 98 -0.18 -8.79 -3.79
CA GLN A 98 -0.43 -10.21 -4.07
C GLN A 98 -1.85 -10.65 -3.65
N LEU A 99 -2.50 -9.92 -2.75
CA LEU A 99 -3.83 -10.25 -2.29
C LEU A 99 -4.87 -9.84 -3.34
N LYS A 100 -5.49 -10.83 -3.98
CA LYS A 100 -6.54 -10.64 -4.97
C LYS A 100 -7.76 -11.47 -4.59
N HIS A 101 -8.70 -10.85 -3.88
CA HIS A 101 -9.93 -11.49 -3.44
C HIS A 101 -11.05 -10.46 -3.32
N PRO A 102 -12.33 -10.80 -3.62
CA PRO A 102 -13.45 -9.86 -3.57
C PRO A 102 -13.66 -9.16 -2.22
N TYR A 103 -13.28 -9.81 -1.12
CA TYR A 103 -13.43 -9.29 0.25
C TYR A 103 -12.11 -8.78 0.86
N VAL A 104 -11.06 -8.64 0.06
CA VAL A 104 -9.82 -7.99 0.48
C VAL A 104 -9.74 -6.65 -0.22
N LEU A 105 -9.53 -5.58 0.55
CA LEU A 105 -9.43 -4.23 0.02
C LEU A 105 -8.37 -4.17 -1.10
N PRO A 106 -8.70 -3.69 -2.31
CA PRO A 106 -7.73 -3.64 -3.39
C PRO A 106 -6.58 -2.68 -3.08
N PHE A 107 -5.36 -3.12 -3.39
CA PHE A 107 -4.18 -2.27 -3.41
C PHE A 107 -4.02 -1.60 -4.78
N LEU A 108 -4.02 -0.27 -4.82
CA LEU A 108 -3.87 0.48 -6.06
C LEU A 108 -2.40 0.75 -6.38
N GLY A 109 -1.62 1.14 -5.37
CA GLY A 109 -0.20 1.45 -5.56
C GLY A 109 0.39 2.26 -4.42
N ILE A 110 1.48 2.94 -4.73
CA ILE A 110 2.22 3.80 -3.81
C ILE A 110 2.47 5.19 -4.40
N ASN A 111 2.75 6.15 -3.54
CA ASN A 111 3.36 7.41 -3.93
C ASN A 111 4.40 7.85 -2.89
N ALA A 112 5.55 8.30 -3.37
CA ALA A 112 6.69 8.75 -2.57
C ALA A 112 6.87 10.27 -2.57
N ASP A 113 6.21 10.97 -3.49
CA ASP A 113 6.48 12.39 -3.78
C ASP A 113 5.56 13.31 -2.97
N LEU A 114 4.25 13.01 -2.94
CA LEU A 114 3.21 13.85 -2.35
C LEU A 114 3.42 14.10 -0.84
N PHE A 115 4.00 13.14 -0.14
CA PHE A 115 4.25 13.21 1.31
C PHE A 115 5.74 13.16 1.66
N SER A 116 6.62 13.43 0.69
CA SER A 116 8.07 13.36 0.91
C SER A 116 8.51 14.15 2.16
N PRO A 117 9.36 13.57 3.04
CA PRO A 117 10.14 12.33 2.86
C PRO A 117 9.39 11.04 3.25
N SER A 118 8.11 11.13 3.61
CA SER A 118 7.24 9.99 3.88
C SER A 118 6.70 9.35 2.59
N PHE A 119 6.23 8.10 2.72
CA PHE A 119 5.58 7.34 1.65
C PHE A 119 4.13 7.08 2.00
N CYS A 120 3.30 6.87 0.98
CA CYS A 120 1.91 6.43 1.18
C CYS A 120 1.55 5.18 0.38
N LEU A 121 0.75 4.33 1.00
CA LEU A 121 0.03 3.23 0.37
C LEU A 121 -1.35 3.73 -0.07
N ILE A 122 -1.80 3.31 -1.25
CA ILE A 122 -3.02 3.82 -1.88
C ILE A 122 -4.02 2.69 -2.07
N SER A 123 -5.25 2.91 -1.60
CA SER A 123 -6.40 2.02 -1.82
C SER A 123 -7.65 2.83 -2.18
N PRO A 124 -8.74 2.20 -2.64
CA PRO A 124 -10.02 2.88 -2.76
C PRO A 124 -10.45 3.49 -1.43
N TRP A 125 -11.16 4.61 -1.49
CA TRP A 125 -11.79 5.19 -0.32
C TRP A 125 -12.98 4.33 0.15
N MET A 126 -13.11 4.17 1.48
CA MET A 126 -14.17 3.37 2.10
C MET A 126 -15.05 4.29 2.95
N GLU A 127 -16.21 4.67 2.42
CA GLU A 127 -17.12 5.64 3.07
C GLU A 127 -17.54 5.25 4.49
N ASN A 128 -17.73 3.95 4.70
CA ASN A 128 -18.21 3.37 5.96
C ASN A 128 -17.11 3.13 7.01
N LYS A 129 -15.88 3.58 6.76
CA LYS A 129 -14.72 3.43 7.67
C LYS A 129 -14.49 1.95 8.06
N ASP A 130 -14.01 1.71 9.28
CA ASP A 130 -13.79 0.37 9.84
C ASP A 130 -15.06 -0.22 10.48
N ILE A 131 -15.06 -1.54 10.69
CA ILE A 131 -16.22 -2.27 11.22
C ILE A 131 -16.65 -1.80 12.62
N VAL A 132 -15.71 -1.39 13.47
CA VAL A 132 -16.03 -0.93 14.82
C VAL A 132 -16.74 0.42 14.75
N THR A 133 -16.26 1.32 13.90
CA THR A 133 -16.92 2.60 13.65
C THR A 133 -18.29 2.40 13.00
N PHE A 134 -18.39 1.54 11.98
CA PHE A 134 -19.65 1.26 11.29
C PHE A 134 -20.74 0.73 12.24
N LEU A 135 -20.40 -0.24 13.10
CA LEU A 135 -21.34 -0.82 14.06
C LEU A 135 -21.78 0.16 15.15
N LYS A 136 -20.94 1.14 15.50
CA LYS A 136 -21.34 2.21 16.43
C LYS A 136 -22.34 3.16 15.80
N ASP A 137 -22.17 3.45 14.51
CA ASP A 137 -23.05 4.35 13.75
C ASP A 137 -24.37 3.66 13.33
N HIS A 138 -24.42 2.32 13.35
CA HIS A 138 -25.57 1.49 12.98
C HIS A 138 -25.81 0.38 14.04
N PRO A 139 -26.45 0.71 15.18
CA PRO A 139 -26.65 -0.22 16.30
C PRO A 139 -27.65 -1.35 16.00
#